data_AF-A0A081DEZ1-F1
#
_entry.id   AF-A0A081DEZ1-F1
#
_cell.length_a   1.000
_cell.length_b   1.000
_cell.length_c   1.000
_cell.angle_alpha   90.00
_cell.angle_beta   90.00
_cell.angle_gamma   90.00
#
_symmetry.space_group_name_H-M   'P 1'
#
loop_
_entity.id
_entity.type
_entity.pdbx_description
1 polymer ?
#
loop_
_entity_poly.entity_id
_entity_poly.type
_entity_poly.pdbx_seq_one_letter_code
_entity_poly.pdbx_strand_id
1 'polypeptide(L)' 'MGWGGGLGWNNGFGGNNVNTVNEGVLHIDFIDAQKKELIWQGVGTAPIRSNDPVKKTERINKIVQEILMQYPPQ' A
#
# COMPACT_ATOMS: atom_id res chain seq x y z
N MET A 1 -53.41 -26.98 -15.88
CA MET A 1 -52.68 -26.09 -16.79
C MET A 1 -52.64 -24.69 -16.21
N GLY A 2 -51.47 -24.19 -15.86
CA GLY A 2 -51.22 -22.81 -15.47
C GLY A 2 -49.76 -22.50 -15.78
N TRP A 3 -49.51 -22.11 -17.03
CA TRP A 3 -48.21 -21.68 -17.53
C TRP A 3 -48.01 -20.21 -17.16
N GLY A 4 -46.83 -19.84 -16.67
CA GLY A 4 -46.48 -18.44 -16.40
C GLY A 4 -45.06 -18.33 -15.83
N GLY A 5 -44.07 -18.39 -16.71
CA GLY A 5 -42.65 -18.37 -16.37
C GLY A 5 -42.17 -17.09 -15.68
N GLY A 6 -41.08 -17.25 -14.93
CA GLY A 6 -40.40 -16.14 -14.26
C GLY A 6 -39.15 -16.61 -13.51
N LEU A 7 -38.24 -17.29 -14.20
CA LEU A 7 -36.85 -17.41 -13.76
C LEU A 7 -36.22 -16.01 -13.80
N GLY A 8 -36.30 -15.28 -12.70
CA GLY A 8 -35.75 -13.93 -12.54
C GLY A 8 -34.63 -13.92 -11.51
N TRP A 9 -33.48 -14.48 -11.87
CA TRP A 9 -32.22 -14.14 -11.23
C TRP A 9 -32.02 -12.63 -11.30
N ASN A 10 -32.04 -11.93 -10.17
CA ASN A 10 -31.15 -10.79 -9.98
C ASN A 10 -30.94 -10.50 -8.48
N ASN A 11 -30.15 -11.38 -7.88
CA ASN A 11 -29.61 -11.21 -6.54
C ASN A 11 -28.43 -10.22 -6.63
N GLY A 12 -28.57 -9.01 -6.06
CA GLY A 12 -27.42 -8.20 -5.65
C GLY A 12 -26.94 -7.11 -6.63
N PHE A 13 -27.65 -5.99 -6.68
CA PHE A 13 -27.07 -4.70 -7.11
C PHE A 13 -26.79 -3.81 -5.88
N GLY A 14 -26.07 -4.36 -4.92
CA GLY A 14 -25.57 -3.69 -3.72
C GLY A 14 -24.06 -3.82 -3.61
N GLY A 15 -23.33 -3.48 -4.68
CA GLY A 15 -21.87 -3.48 -4.66
C GLY A 15 -21.36 -2.23 -3.94
N ASN A 16 -21.17 -2.31 -2.62
CA ASN A 16 -20.33 -1.35 -1.91
C ASN A 16 -18.91 -1.49 -2.51
N ASN A 17 -18.51 -0.55 -3.36
CA ASN A 17 -17.16 -0.49 -3.90
C ASN A 17 -16.21 0.02 -2.81
N VAL A 18 -15.81 -0.88 -1.92
CA VAL A 18 -14.84 -0.59 -0.86
C VAL A 18 -13.46 -0.58 -1.50
N ASN A 19 -12.95 0.63 -1.78
CA ASN A 19 -11.55 0.81 -2.14
C ASN A 19 -10.70 0.76 -0.87
N THR A 20 -10.23 -0.43 -0.51
CA THR A 20 -9.25 -0.57 0.58
C THR A 20 -7.92 0.02 0.12
N VAL A 21 -7.53 1.16 0.68
CA VAL A 21 -6.23 1.76 0.46
C VAL A 21 -5.32 1.28 1.58
N ASN A 22 -4.41 0.37 1.27
CA ASN A 22 -3.35 0.02 2.22
C ASN A 22 -2.36 1.19 2.27
N GLU A 23 -2.54 2.09 3.23
CA GLU A 23 -1.54 3.08 3.58
C GLU A 23 -0.40 2.35 4.29
N GLY A 24 0.73 2.22 3.59
CA GLY A 24 1.93 1.62 4.15
C GLY A 24 2.81 2.72 4.72
N VAL A 25 3.16 2.61 6.00
CA VAL A 25 4.25 3.39 6.57
C VAL A 25 5.54 2.61 6.34
N LEU A 26 6.53 3.25 5.74
CA LEU A 26 7.86 2.69 5.55
C LEU A 26 8.82 3.36 6.54
N HIS A 27 9.54 2.54 7.30
CA HIS A 27 10.61 2.95 8.19
C HIS A 27 11.95 2.48 7.63
N ILE A 28 12.94 3.38 7.57
CA ILE A 28 14.32 3.07 7.21
C ILE A 28 15.20 3.43 8.39
N ASP A 29 15.78 2.42 9.03
CA ASP A 29 16.64 2.58 10.20
C ASP A 29 18.09 2.26 9.83
N PHE A 30 19.00 3.18 10.11
CA PHE A 30 20.43 2.93 10.02
C PHE A 30 20.99 2.67 11.41
N ILE A 31 21.61 1.51 11.58
CA ILE A 31 22.13 1.02 12.86
C ILE A 31 23.64 0.83 12.75
N ASP A 32 24.39 1.38 13.70
CA ASP A 32 25.82 1.10 13.87
C ASP A 32 25.96 -0.35 14.37
N ALA A 33 26.56 -1.22 13.56
CA ALA A 33 26.70 -2.64 13.90
C ALA A 33 27.66 -2.90 15.07
N GLN A 34 28.60 -2.00 15.36
CA GLN A 34 29.57 -2.15 16.44
C GLN A 34 28.96 -1.75 17.77
N LYS A 35 28.25 -0.62 17.79
CA LYS A 35 27.62 -0.08 19.01
C LYS A 35 26.19 -0.56 19.23
N LYS A 36 25.57 -1.13 18.19
CA LYS A 36 24.14 -1.49 18.14
C LYS A 36 23.22 -0.30 18.41
N GLU A 37 23.64 0.88 17.95
CA GLU A 37 22.94 2.15 18.15
C GLU A 37 22.27 2.60 16.85
N LEU A 38 21.07 3.15 16.95
CA LEU A 38 20.37 3.80 15.84
C LEU A 38 21.07 5.14 15.54
N ILE A 39 21.64 5.27 14.34
CA ILE A 39 22.32 6.50 13.90
C ILE A 39 21.39 7.44 13.13
N TRP A 40 20.34 6.90 12.52
CA TRP A 40 19.36 7.67 11.78
C TRP A 40 18.08 6.86 11.54
N GLN A 41 16.95 7.55 11.48
CA GLN A 41 15.66 6.97 11.15
C GLN A 41 14.90 7.90 10.18
N GLY A 42 14.49 7.34 9.05
CA GLY A 42 13.61 7.99 8.09
C GLY A 42 12.23 7.33 8.07
N VAL A 43 11.19 8.14 8.08
CA VAL A 43 9.80 7.68 7.98
C VAL A 43 9.17 8.28 6.72
N GLY A 44 8.57 7.43 5.89
CA GLY A 44 7.76 7.89 4.75
C GLY A 44 6.43 7.15 4.71
N THR A 45 5.36 7.90 4.54
CA THR A 45 4.01 7.36 4.42
C THR A 45 3.58 7.40 2.97
N ALA A 46 3.10 6.28 2.42
CA ALA A 46 2.56 6.29 1.08
C ALA A 46 1.39 5.33 0.89
N PRO A 47 0.40 5.72 0.06
CA PRO A 47 -0.65 4.79 -0.34
C PRO A 47 -0.05 3.72 -1.25
N ILE A 48 0.02 2.46 -0.79
CA ILE A 48 0.37 1.33 -1.65
C ILE A 48 -0.87 0.92 -2.45
N ARG A 49 -1.29 1.78 -3.38
CA ARG A 49 -2.39 1.49 -4.30
C ARG A 49 -1.86 0.78 -5.53
N SER A 50 -1.66 -0.53 -5.47
CA SER A 50 -1.54 -1.39 -6.65
C SER A 50 -1.57 -2.87 -6.26
N ASN A 51 -2.44 -3.64 -6.91
CA ASN A 51 -2.41 -5.11 -6.89
C ASN A 51 -1.30 -5.68 -7.82
N ASP A 52 -0.71 -4.80 -8.65
CA ASP A 52 0.38 -5.11 -9.56
C ASP A 52 1.74 -5.03 -8.83
N PRO A 53 2.52 -6.13 -8.75
CA PRO A 53 3.80 -6.17 -8.06
C PRO A 53 4.86 -5.25 -8.68
N VAL A 54 4.81 -5.00 -9.99
CA VAL A 54 5.79 -4.13 -10.67
C VAL A 54 5.57 -2.67 -10.25
N LYS A 55 4.33 -2.18 -10.36
CA LYS A 55 3.97 -0.81 -9.94
C LYS A 55 4.18 -0.60 -8.44
N LYS A 56 3.94 -1.64 -7.63
CA LYS A 56 4.23 -1.60 -6.20
C LYS A 56 5.73 -1.39 -5.95
N THR A 57 6.59 -2.13 -6.65
CA THR A 57 8.04 -2.02 -6.52
C THR A 57 8.55 -0.64 -6.94
N GLU A 58 8.09 -0.13 -8.09
CA GLU A 58 8.44 1.22 -8.55
C GLU A 58 8.05 2.30 -7.54
N ARG A 59 6.87 2.17 -6.93
CA ARG A 59 6.39 3.14 -5.94
C ARG A 59 7.19 3.07 -4.65
N ILE A 60 7.51 1.88 -4.16
CA ILE A 60 8.41 1.69 -3.01
C ILE A 60 9.77 2.34 -3.29
N ASN A 61 10.36 2.11 -4.46
CA ASN A 61 11.65 2.71 -4.83
C ASN A 61 11.62 4.25 -4.80
N LYS A 62 10.53 4.86 -5.31
CA LYS A 62 10.35 6.32 -5.24
C LYS A 62 10.28 6.84 -3.81
N ILE A 63 9.51 6.17 -2.95
CA ILE A 63 9.36 6.57 -1.55
C ILE A 63 10.69 6.43 -0.81
N VAL A 64 11.41 5.32 -1.02
CA VAL A 64 12.76 5.12 -0.48
C VAL A 64 13.68 6.25 -0.93
N GLN A 65 13.65 6.62 -2.21
CA GLN A 65 14.44 7.74 -2.73
C GLN A 65 14.08 9.06 -2.04
N GLU A 66 12.79 9.35 -1.84
CA GLU A 66 12.32 10.55 -1.13
C GLU A 66 12.76 10.60 0.34
N ILE A 67 12.70 9.46 1.03
CA ILE A 67 13.17 9.35 2.42
C ILE A 67 14.69 9.55 2.48
N LEU A 68 15.44 8.94 1.56
CA LEU A 68 16.91 9.03 1.53
C LEU A 68 17.43 10.41 1.10
N MET A 69 16.64 11.23 0.38
CA MET A 69 17.02 12.61 0.08
C MET A 69 17.17 13.48 1.33
N GLN A 70 16.56 13.09 2.45
CA GLN A 70 16.70 13.75 3.75
C GLN A 70 17.90 13.22 4.56
N TYR A 71 18.64 12.24 4.02
CA TYR A 71 19.82 11.67 4.64
C TYR A 71 21.12 12.11 3.94
N PRO A 72 22.20 12.42 4.69
CA PRO A 72 22.21 12.63 6.13
C PRO A 72 21.59 14.00 6.48
N PRO A 73 20.86 14.11 7.60
CA PRO A 73 20.46 15.42 8.12
C PRO A 73 21.73 16.20 8.48
N GLN A 74 21.87 17.42 7.93
CA GLN A 74 22.95 18.34 8.31
C GLN A 74 22.71 18.93 9.69
#